data_AF-A0A6G9NF29-F1
#
_entry.id   AF-A0A6G9NF29-F1
#
_cell.length_a   1.000
_cell.length_b   1.000
_cell.length_c   1.000
_cell.angle_alpha   90.00
_cell.angle_beta   90.00
_cell.angle_gamma   90.00
#
_symmetry.space_group_name_H-M   'P 1'
#
loop_
_entity.id
_entity.type
_entity.pdbx_description
1 polymer ?
#
loop_
_entity_poly.entity_id
_entity_poly.type
_entity_poly.pdbx_seq_one_letter_code
_entity_poly.pdbx_strand_id
1 'polypeptide(L)'
;MGIFSRTRDIIAANFNDLLDNADDPAKMIRMIILEMEETLVEVRASAARTIADQKEMHRHVVKLDKLQADWADKAQLALSKDREDLARAALVEKKKAADTADQLKAEIAVLDDALRAYEDDIQKLQHRLREARSRQSAIAARLESAENRVKLRTLMSTERTDEALARFDQLERRVDYAEGRADALNIAENGKPSLADEISALAGDDAVDDELEQMKKALGKSASGKDQ
;
A
#
# COMPACT_ATOMS: atom_id res chain seq x y z
N MET A 1 -5.91 15.58 -23.15
CA MET A 1 -6.52 14.48 -22.38
C MET A 1 -6.16 14.67 -20.93
N GLY A 2 -7.14 14.71 -20.02
CA GLY A 2 -6.88 14.92 -18.58
C GLY A 2 -6.25 13.69 -17.93
N ILE A 3 -5.50 13.89 -16.85
CA ILE A 3 -4.86 12.82 -16.06
C ILE A 3 -5.84 11.68 -15.72
N PHE A 4 -7.08 12.02 -15.35
CA PHE A 4 -8.15 11.07 -15.06
C PHE A 4 -8.57 10.20 -16.25
N SER A 5 -8.50 10.73 -17.48
CA SER A 5 -8.80 9.93 -18.67
C SER A 5 -7.69 8.91 -18.89
N ARG A 6 -6.42 9.32 -18.74
CA ARG A 6 -5.28 8.41 -18.87
C ARG A 6 -5.32 7.29 -17.84
N THR A 7 -5.56 7.60 -16.56
CA THR A 7 -5.66 6.58 -15.51
C THR A 7 -6.80 5.60 -15.80
N ARG A 8 -7.96 6.11 -16.21
CA ARG A 8 -9.13 5.30 -16.58
C ARG A 8 -8.84 4.41 -17.78
N ASP A 9 -8.21 4.95 -18.83
CA ASP A 9 -7.87 4.20 -20.03
C ASP A 9 -6.86 3.10 -19.72
N ILE A 10 -5.87 3.37 -18.86
CA ILE A 10 -4.89 2.36 -18.38
C ILE A 10 -5.55 1.26 -17.54
N ILE A 11 -6.48 1.63 -16.65
CA ILE A 11 -7.20 0.65 -15.79
C ILE A 11 -8.17 -0.20 -16.62
N ALA A 12 -8.81 0.41 -17.62
CA ALA A 12 -9.79 -0.22 -18.51
C ALA A 12 -9.15 -0.99 -19.67
N ALA A 13 -7.92 -0.68 -20.05
CA ALA A 13 -7.21 -1.38 -21.11
C ALA A 13 -7.08 -2.86 -20.78
N ASN A 14 -7.57 -3.71 -21.68
CA ASN A 14 -7.31 -5.14 -21.60
C ASN A 14 -5.87 -5.39 -22.06
N PHE A 15 -4.94 -5.30 -21.12
CA PHE A 15 -3.52 -5.42 -21.44
C PHE A 15 -3.13 -6.82 -21.96
N ASN A 16 -3.98 -7.85 -21.77
CA ASN A 16 -3.80 -9.14 -22.45
C ASN A 16 -3.89 -8.98 -23.98
N ASP A 17 -4.95 -8.34 -24.46
CA ASP A 17 -5.20 -8.21 -25.90
C ASP A 17 -4.10 -7.37 -26.58
N LEU A 18 -3.54 -6.40 -25.86
CA LEU A 18 -2.41 -5.60 -26.33
C LEU A 18 -1.12 -6.43 -26.43
N LEU A 19 -0.84 -7.30 -25.44
CA LEU A 19 0.34 -8.16 -25.44
C LEU A 19 0.26 -9.30 -26.46
N ASP A 20 -0.91 -9.88 -26.65
CA ASP A 20 -1.12 -11.01 -27.56
C ASP A 20 -0.96 -10.61 -29.03
N ASN A 21 -1.16 -9.33 -29.35
CA ASN A 21 -1.01 -8.75 -30.69
C ASN A 21 0.31 -7.97 -30.86
N ALA A 22 1.21 -7.99 -29.87
CA ALA A 22 2.44 -7.22 -29.90
C ALA A 22 3.57 -7.96 -30.65
N ASP A 23 4.29 -7.25 -31.51
CA ASP A 23 5.51 -7.79 -32.16
C ASP A 23 6.64 -8.07 -31.14
N ASP A 24 6.74 -7.26 -30.07
CA ASP A 24 7.67 -7.46 -28.95
C ASP A 24 6.92 -7.29 -27.60
N PRO A 25 6.33 -8.38 -27.06
CA PRO A 25 5.56 -8.32 -25.83
C PRO A 25 6.42 -7.97 -24.60
N ALA A 26 7.73 -8.28 -24.62
CA ALA A 26 8.63 -7.96 -23.52
C ALA A 26 8.95 -6.47 -23.45
N LYS A 27 9.13 -5.79 -24.58
CA LYS A 27 9.28 -4.34 -24.62
C LYS A 27 7.98 -3.63 -24.30
N MET A 28 6.86 -4.11 -24.83
CA MET A 28 5.55 -3.52 -24.59
C MET A 28 5.18 -3.53 -23.11
N ILE A 29 5.33 -4.67 -22.42
CA ILE A 29 5.00 -4.74 -20.99
C ILE A 29 5.88 -3.84 -20.12
N ARG A 30 7.17 -3.68 -20.46
CA ARG A 30 8.06 -2.73 -19.77
C ARG A 30 7.56 -1.29 -19.92
N MET A 31 7.12 -0.92 -21.11
CA MET A 31 6.62 0.43 -21.38
C MET A 31 5.33 0.71 -20.61
N ILE A 32 4.40 -0.24 -20.54
CA ILE A 32 3.16 -0.06 -19.77
C ILE A 32 3.43 0.00 -18.28
N ILE A 33 4.36 -0.80 -17.75
CA ILE A 33 4.75 -0.71 -16.34
C ILE A 33 5.29 0.70 -16.05
N LEU A 34 6.16 1.24 -16.90
CA LEU A 34 6.68 2.60 -16.73
C LEU A 34 5.56 3.65 -16.74
N GLU A 35 4.65 3.58 -17.72
CA GLU A 35 3.52 4.53 -17.82
C GLU A 35 2.58 4.45 -16.60
N MET A 36 2.35 3.23 -16.08
CA MET A 36 1.60 3.02 -14.85
C MET A 36 2.31 3.61 -13.63
N GLU A 37 3.64 3.47 -13.53
CA GLU A 37 4.43 4.05 -12.43
C GLU A 37 4.41 5.57 -12.46
N GLU A 38 4.60 6.17 -13.64
CA GLU A 38 4.50 7.61 -13.83
C GLU A 38 3.11 8.12 -13.45
N THR A 39 2.06 7.45 -13.94
CA THR A 39 0.66 7.80 -13.61
C THR A 39 0.41 7.67 -12.10
N LEU A 40 0.96 6.64 -11.44
CA LEU A 40 0.82 6.47 -10.00
C LEU A 40 1.46 7.63 -9.21
N VAL A 41 2.63 8.11 -9.66
CA VAL A 41 3.29 9.28 -9.07
C VAL A 41 2.44 10.53 -9.27
N GLU A 42 1.92 10.76 -10.48
CA GLU A 42 1.05 11.91 -10.80
C GLU A 42 -0.22 11.95 -9.95
N VAL A 43 -0.90 10.80 -9.83
CA VAL A 43 -2.14 10.69 -9.04
C VAL A 43 -1.86 10.94 -7.56
N ARG A 44 -0.76 10.39 -7.01
CA ARG A 44 -0.34 10.65 -5.63
C ARG A 44 0.01 12.11 -5.38
N ALA A 45 0.68 12.76 -6.33
CA ALA A 45 0.98 14.19 -6.23
C ALA A 45 -0.29 15.04 -6.24
N SER A 46 -1.28 14.67 -7.06
CA SER A 46 -2.58 15.34 -7.13
C SER A 46 -3.38 15.16 -5.84
N ALA A 47 -3.40 13.95 -5.28
CA ALA A 47 -4.00 13.67 -3.97
C ALA A 47 -3.31 14.48 -2.86
N ALA A 48 -1.97 14.53 -2.85
CA ALA A 48 -1.21 15.29 -1.85
C ALA A 48 -1.52 16.80 -1.91
N ARG A 49 -1.67 17.37 -3.10
CA ARG A 49 -2.09 18.77 -3.28
C ARG A 49 -3.51 18.99 -2.74
N THR A 50 -4.43 18.10 -3.08
CA THR A 50 -5.82 18.16 -2.60
C THR A 50 -5.90 18.10 -1.07
N ILE A 51 -5.07 17.26 -0.42
CA ILE A 51 -4.95 17.21 1.05
C ILE A 51 -4.43 18.53 1.61
N ALA A 52 -3.46 19.17 0.95
CA ALA A 52 -2.92 20.45 1.39
C ALA A 52 -4.00 21.55 1.32
N ASP A 53 -4.71 21.64 0.20
CA ASP A 53 -5.79 22.61 -0.02
C ASP A 53 -6.90 22.40 1.03
N GLN A 54 -7.33 21.16 1.25
CA GLN A 54 -8.31 20.81 2.27
C GLN A 54 -7.88 21.24 3.69
N LYS A 55 -6.62 21.01 4.05
CA LYS A 55 -6.08 21.43 5.36
C LYS A 55 -6.04 22.95 5.51
N GLU A 56 -5.72 23.67 4.44
CA GLU A 56 -5.76 25.13 4.44
C GLU A 56 -7.18 25.63 4.69
N MET A 57 -8.16 25.11 3.94
CA MET A 57 -9.58 25.46 4.10
C MET A 57 -10.08 25.13 5.50
N HIS A 58 -9.71 23.98 6.06
CA HIS A 58 -10.06 23.62 7.43
C HIS A 58 -9.48 24.62 8.46
N ARG A 59 -8.24 25.11 8.25
CA ARG A 59 -7.67 26.17 9.10
C ARG A 59 -8.44 27.48 8.98
N HIS A 60 -8.96 27.81 7.79
CA HIS A 60 -9.82 28.98 7.59
C HIS A 60 -11.16 28.84 8.31
N VAL A 61 -11.81 27.66 8.23
CA VAL A 61 -13.03 27.35 8.98
C VAL A 61 -12.81 27.56 10.48
N VAL A 62 -11.73 27.03 11.04
CA VAL A 62 -11.41 27.21 12.48
C VAL A 62 -11.24 28.69 12.86
N LYS A 63 -10.66 29.51 11.98
CA LYS A 63 -10.55 30.97 12.21
C LYS A 63 -11.93 31.65 12.17
N LEU A 64 -12.79 31.26 11.24
CA LEU A 64 -14.15 31.79 11.13
C LEU A 64 -15.02 31.38 12.32
N ASP A 65 -14.90 30.15 12.82
CA ASP A 65 -15.63 29.68 14.00
C ASP A 65 -15.22 30.48 15.25
N LYS A 66 -13.92 30.81 15.41
CA LYS A 66 -13.46 31.72 16.46
C LYS A 66 -14.03 33.12 16.30
N LEU A 67 -14.02 33.66 15.08
CA LEU A 67 -14.59 34.97 14.78
C LEU A 67 -16.10 35.02 15.09
N GLN A 68 -16.83 33.94 14.83
CA GLN A 68 -18.24 33.82 15.20
C GLN A 68 -18.44 33.85 16.72
N ALA A 69 -17.59 33.17 17.48
CA ALA A 69 -17.61 33.20 18.95
C ALA A 69 -17.33 34.62 19.47
N ASP A 70 -16.29 35.29 18.97
CA ASP A 70 -15.95 36.66 19.35
C ASP A 70 -17.11 37.64 19.07
N TRP A 71 -17.80 37.50 17.92
CA TRP A 71 -18.98 38.32 17.61
C TRP A 71 -20.19 37.98 18.49
N ALA A 72 -20.34 36.71 18.89
CA ALA A 72 -21.38 36.32 19.84
C ALA A 72 -21.14 36.98 21.21
N ASP A 73 -19.91 36.98 21.71
CA ASP A 73 -19.54 37.61 22.98
C ASP A 73 -19.74 39.13 22.93
N LYS A 74 -19.34 39.77 21.82
CA LYS A 74 -19.59 41.21 21.59
C LYS A 74 -21.08 41.53 21.54
N ALA A 75 -21.90 40.68 20.91
CA ALA A 75 -23.35 40.86 20.88
C ALA A 75 -23.96 40.76 22.29
N GLN A 76 -23.53 39.78 23.09
CA GLN A 76 -23.96 39.64 24.48
C GLN A 76 -23.55 40.84 25.34
N LEU A 77 -22.32 41.34 25.19
CA LEU A 77 -21.83 42.52 25.90
C LEU A 77 -22.58 43.80 25.51
N ALA A 78 -22.95 43.96 24.23
CA ALA A 78 -23.76 45.08 23.78
C ALA A 78 -25.17 45.02 24.40
N LEU A 79 -25.76 43.83 24.45
CA LEU A 79 -27.07 43.60 25.03
C LEU A 79 -27.10 43.86 26.55
N SER A 80 -26.03 43.49 27.27
CA SER A 80 -25.92 43.78 28.71
C SER A 80 -25.75 45.27 29.05
N LYS A 81 -25.50 46.11 28.04
CA LYS A 81 -25.44 47.57 28.13
C LYS A 81 -26.64 48.25 27.46
N ASP A 82 -27.71 47.51 27.21
CA ASP A 82 -28.94 47.98 26.55
C ASP A 82 -28.71 48.61 25.16
N ARG A 83 -27.61 48.23 24.50
CA ARG A 83 -27.26 48.69 23.14
C ARG A 83 -27.67 47.67 22.09
N GLU A 84 -28.98 47.56 21.86
CA GLU A 84 -29.55 46.63 20.88
C GLU A 84 -29.05 46.88 19.44
N ASP A 85 -28.79 48.14 19.09
CA ASP A 85 -28.26 48.55 17.79
C ASP A 85 -26.92 47.86 17.50
N LEU A 86 -26.00 47.88 18.47
CA LEU A 86 -24.71 47.22 18.38
C LEU A 86 -24.82 45.70 18.45
N ALA A 87 -25.74 45.17 19.27
CA ALA A 87 -25.97 43.73 19.35
C ALA A 87 -26.44 43.16 18.00
N ARG A 88 -27.38 43.85 17.33
CA ARG A 88 -27.84 43.47 15.98
C ARG A 88 -26.70 43.54 14.96
N ALA A 89 -25.89 44.61 14.98
CA ALA A 89 -24.75 44.73 14.08
C ALA A 89 -23.73 43.59 14.29
N ALA A 90 -23.41 43.25 15.53
CA ALA A 90 -22.52 42.13 15.85
C ALA A 90 -23.08 40.77 15.38
N LEU A 91 -24.38 40.55 15.51
CA LEU A 91 -25.03 39.33 15.00
C LEU A 91 -25.03 39.24 13.47
N VAL A 92 -25.11 40.36 12.76
CA VAL A 92 -24.96 40.39 11.29
C VAL A 92 -23.56 39.96 10.88
N GLU A 93 -22.52 40.47 11.55
CA GLU A 93 -21.13 40.06 11.27
C GLU A 93 -20.87 38.60 11.65
N LYS A 94 -21.44 38.13 12.78
CA LYS A 94 -21.43 36.70 13.14
C LYS A 94 -22.03 35.84 12.03
N LYS A 95 -23.20 36.24 11.51
CA LYS A 95 -23.90 35.50 10.45
C LYS A 95 -23.05 35.43 9.18
N LYS A 96 -22.44 36.54 8.74
CA LYS A 96 -21.53 36.54 7.58
C LYS A 96 -20.37 35.56 7.77
N ALA A 97 -19.76 35.54 8.95
CA ALA A 97 -18.67 34.60 9.24
C ALA A 97 -19.14 33.14 9.24
N ALA A 98 -20.37 32.88 9.71
CA ALA A 98 -21.00 31.55 9.66
C ALA A 98 -21.28 31.11 8.22
N ASP A 99 -21.91 31.96 7.41
CA ASP A 99 -22.25 31.67 6.03
C ASP A 99 -20.99 31.32 5.21
N THR A 100 -19.88 32.06 5.40
CA THR A 100 -18.59 31.75 4.77
C THR A 100 -17.98 30.44 5.29
N ALA A 101 -18.11 30.16 6.59
CA ALA A 101 -17.59 28.91 7.16
C ALA A 101 -18.34 27.69 6.59
N ASP A 102 -19.65 27.80 6.41
CA ASP A 102 -20.48 26.73 5.86
C ASP A 102 -20.19 26.50 4.37
N GLN A 103 -19.93 27.56 3.60
CA GLN A 103 -19.43 27.44 2.22
C GLN A 103 -18.12 26.65 2.15
N LEU A 104 -17.13 27.02 2.98
CA LEU A 104 -15.85 26.30 3.02
C LEU A 104 -16.01 24.84 3.48
N LYS A 105 -16.91 24.55 4.43
CA LYS A 105 -17.21 23.17 4.85
C LYS A 105 -17.82 22.35 3.71
N ALA A 106 -18.70 22.94 2.91
CA ALA A 106 -19.26 22.28 1.74
C ALA A 106 -18.18 21.99 0.68
N GLU A 107 -17.27 22.93 0.43
CA GLU A 107 -16.15 22.70 -0.48
C GLU A 107 -15.17 21.64 0.04
N ILE A 108 -14.89 21.61 1.35
CA ILE A 108 -14.09 20.55 2.00
C ILE A 108 -14.71 19.17 1.76
N ALA A 109 -16.04 19.05 1.84
CA ALA A 109 -16.74 17.78 1.58
C ALA A 109 -16.58 17.32 0.13
N VAL A 110 -16.57 18.25 -0.84
CA VAL A 110 -16.28 17.92 -2.25
C VAL A 110 -14.84 17.41 -2.40
N LEU A 111 -13.88 18.01 -1.70
CA LEU A 111 -12.49 17.54 -1.72
C LEU A 111 -12.35 16.17 -1.04
N ASP A 112 -13.11 15.87 0.01
CA ASP A 112 -13.13 14.54 0.64
C ASP A 112 -13.57 13.45 -0.34
N ASP A 113 -14.64 13.71 -1.11
CA ASP A 113 -15.11 12.76 -2.13
C ASP A 113 -14.08 12.57 -3.25
N ALA A 114 -13.40 13.65 -3.67
CA ALA A 114 -12.30 13.57 -4.63
C ALA A 114 -11.11 12.75 -4.09
N LEU A 115 -10.76 12.90 -2.81
CA LEU A 115 -9.70 12.14 -2.15
C LEU A 115 -10.02 10.64 -2.08
N ARG A 116 -11.27 10.28 -1.79
CA ARG A 116 -11.71 8.88 -1.84
C ARG A 116 -11.59 8.29 -3.24
N ALA A 117 -11.97 9.06 -4.28
CA ALA A 117 -11.80 8.62 -5.66
C ALA A 117 -10.32 8.41 -6.01
N TYR A 118 -9.43 9.31 -5.59
CA TYR A 118 -7.98 9.13 -5.77
C TYR A 118 -7.46 7.88 -5.05
N GLU A 119 -7.93 7.60 -3.85
CA GLU A 119 -7.52 6.41 -3.08
C GLU A 119 -7.92 5.12 -3.83
N ASP A 120 -9.16 5.04 -4.31
CA ASP A 120 -9.64 3.93 -5.13
C ASP A 120 -8.81 3.75 -6.41
N ASP A 121 -8.49 4.84 -7.11
CA ASP A 121 -7.71 4.81 -8.34
C ASP A 121 -6.26 4.38 -8.08
N ILE A 122 -5.65 4.85 -6.98
CA ILE A 122 -4.32 4.42 -6.53
C ILE A 122 -4.33 2.91 -6.27
N GLN A 123 -5.32 2.40 -5.54
CA GLN A 123 -5.41 0.97 -5.23
C GLN A 123 -5.55 0.12 -6.49
N LYS A 124 -6.43 0.53 -7.42
CA LYS A 124 -6.61 -0.14 -8.72
C LYS A 124 -5.31 -0.15 -9.52
N LEU A 125 -4.63 0.99 -9.62
CA LEU A 125 -3.40 1.12 -10.39
C LEU A 125 -2.27 0.28 -9.78
N GLN A 126 -2.13 0.26 -8.46
CA GLN A 126 -1.18 -0.60 -7.76
C GLN A 126 -1.48 -2.10 -7.98
N HIS A 127 -2.75 -2.49 -7.96
CA HIS A 127 -3.14 -3.85 -8.26
C HIS A 127 -2.74 -4.24 -9.69
N ARG A 128 -3.09 -3.41 -10.67
CA ARG A 128 -2.71 -3.61 -12.07
C ARG A 128 -1.19 -3.66 -12.28
N LEU A 129 -0.43 -2.82 -11.57
CA LEU A 129 1.02 -2.84 -11.62
C LEU A 129 1.60 -4.19 -11.17
N ARG A 130 1.04 -4.78 -10.10
CA ARG A 130 1.44 -6.12 -9.64
C ARG A 130 1.14 -7.20 -10.68
N GLU A 131 -0.04 -7.14 -11.31
CA GLU A 131 -0.40 -8.06 -12.40
C GLU A 131 0.58 -7.93 -13.58
N ALA A 132 0.88 -6.69 -14.01
CA ALA A 132 1.79 -6.42 -15.10
C ALA A 132 3.21 -6.93 -14.81
N ARG A 133 3.73 -6.70 -13.60
CA ARG A 133 5.05 -7.22 -13.18
C ARG A 133 5.09 -8.75 -13.15
N SER A 134 4.04 -9.40 -12.64
CA SER A 134 3.94 -10.87 -12.65
C SER A 134 3.99 -11.43 -14.08
N ARG A 135 3.25 -10.81 -15.01
CA ARG A 135 3.28 -11.18 -16.43
C ARG A 135 4.63 -10.91 -17.08
N GLN A 136 5.29 -9.81 -16.74
CA GLN A 136 6.63 -9.50 -17.24
C GLN A 136 7.61 -10.62 -16.88
N SER A 137 7.61 -11.07 -15.63
CA SER A 137 8.42 -12.21 -15.19
C SER A 137 8.09 -13.50 -15.96
N ALA A 138 6.81 -13.77 -16.18
CA ALA A 138 6.38 -14.94 -16.95
C ALA A 138 6.83 -14.89 -18.43
N ILE A 139 6.75 -13.72 -19.08
CA ILE A 139 7.23 -13.52 -20.45
C ILE A 139 8.75 -13.69 -20.52
N ALA A 140 9.49 -13.11 -19.56
CA ALA A 140 10.94 -13.24 -19.49
C ALA A 140 11.38 -14.71 -19.34
N ALA A 141 10.78 -15.45 -18.42
CA ALA A 141 11.08 -16.88 -18.22
C ALA A 141 10.78 -17.74 -19.46
N ARG A 142 9.68 -17.44 -20.18
CA ARG A 142 9.34 -18.13 -21.43
C ARG A 142 10.35 -17.83 -22.55
N LEU A 143 10.77 -16.58 -22.69
CA LEU A 143 11.78 -16.17 -23.67
C LEU A 143 13.12 -16.85 -23.38
N GLU A 144 13.57 -16.84 -22.13
CA GLU A 144 14.80 -17.52 -21.70
C GLU A 144 14.72 -19.03 -21.99
N SER A 145 13.61 -19.69 -21.66
CA SER A 145 13.40 -21.11 -21.95
C SER A 145 13.44 -21.40 -23.46
N ALA A 146 12.82 -20.56 -24.28
CA ALA A 146 12.81 -20.69 -25.73
C ALA A 146 14.22 -20.49 -26.32
N GLU A 147 14.95 -19.47 -25.87
CA GLU A 147 16.34 -19.23 -26.27
C GLU A 147 17.24 -20.41 -25.90
N ASN A 148 17.09 -20.97 -24.70
CA ASN A 148 17.86 -22.13 -24.26
C ASN A 148 17.56 -23.37 -25.11
N ARG A 149 16.30 -23.60 -25.49
CA ARG A 149 15.92 -24.68 -26.42
C ARG A 149 16.54 -24.50 -27.81
N VAL A 150 16.55 -23.27 -28.34
CA VAL A 150 17.17 -22.97 -29.64
C VAL A 150 18.68 -23.18 -29.57
N LYS A 151 19.35 -22.64 -28.54
CA LYS A 151 20.79 -22.85 -28.30
C LYS A 151 21.13 -24.34 -28.24
N LEU A 152 20.35 -25.11 -27.48
CA LEU A 152 20.52 -26.57 -27.36
C LEU A 152 20.37 -27.25 -28.73
N ARG A 153 19.32 -26.95 -29.50
CA ARG A 153 19.11 -27.55 -30.81
C ARG A 153 20.23 -27.22 -31.80
N THR A 154 20.74 -25.99 -31.77
CA THR A 154 21.88 -25.57 -32.59
C THR A 154 23.15 -26.33 -32.19
N LEU A 155 23.43 -26.46 -30.89
CA LEU A 155 24.56 -27.24 -30.37
C LEU A 155 24.46 -28.72 -30.75
N MET A 156 23.26 -29.32 -30.69
CA MET A 156 23.04 -30.71 -31.11
C MET A 156 23.09 -30.92 -32.62
N SER A 157 22.84 -29.88 -33.42
CA SER A 157 22.95 -29.97 -34.89
C SER A 157 24.38 -29.84 -35.42
N THR A 158 25.35 -29.51 -34.57
CA THR A 158 26.76 -29.37 -34.93
C THR A 158 27.47 -30.68 -34.52
N GLU A 159 28.31 -31.27 -35.38
CA GLU A 159 28.91 -32.63 -35.26
C GLU A 159 29.89 -32.86 -34.07
N ARG A 160 29.62 -32.31 -32.89
CA ARG A 160 30.36 -32.52 -31.63
C ARG A 160 29.41 -32.88 -30.47
N THR A 161 28.33 -33.59 -30.79
CA THR A 161 27.23 -33.95 -29.88
C THR A 161 27.67 -34.66 -28.60
N ASP A 162 28.66 -35.55 -28.66
CA ASP A 162 29.06 -36.36 -27.51
C ASP A 162 29.84 -35.57 -26.44
N GLU A 163 30.69 -34.62 -26.85
CA GLU A 163 31.46 -33.78 -25.91
C GLU A 163 30.59 -32.69 -25.28
N ALA A 164 29.57 -32.21 -26.01
CA ALA A 164 28.61 -31.22 -25.52
C ALA A 164 27.58 -31.82 -24.55
N LEU A 165 27.10 -33.04 -24.80
CA LEU A 165 26.22 -33.79 -23.89
C LEU A 165 26.90 -34.08 -22.54
N ALA A 166 28.17 -34.52 -22.57
CA ALA A 166 28.94 -34.76 -21.33
C ALA A 166 29.18 -33.48 -20.50
N ARG A 167 29.34 -32.33 -21.16
CA ARG A 167 29.46 -31.02 -20.49
C ARG A 167 28.11 -30.50 -19.97
N PHE A 168 27.01 -30.87 -20.62
CA PHE A 168 25.66 -30.51 -20.18
C PHE A 168 25.25 -31.32 -18.94
N ASP A 169 25.51 -32.62 -18.90
CA ASP A 169 25.36 -33.47 -17.71
C ASP A 169 26.13 -32.90 -16.51
N GLN A 170 27.27 -32.25 -16.77
CA GLN A 170 28.09 -31.59 -15.78
C GLN A 170 27.54 -30.23 -15.33
N LEU A 171 26.84 -29.53 -16.22
CA LEU A 171 26.17 -28.24 -15.94
C LEU A 171 24.85 -28.46 -15.20
N GLU A 172 24.03 -29.43 -15.59
CA GLU A 172 22.80 -29.83 -14.91
C GLU A 172 23.10 -30.26 -13.47
N ARG A 173 24.09 -31.13 -13.26
CA ARG A 173 24.57 -31.48 -11.91
C ARG A 173 25.08 -30.28 -11.11
N ARG A 174 25.59 -29.23 -11.77
CA ARG A 174 26.04 -28.00 -11.09
C ARG A 174 24.88 -27.08 -10.75
N VAL A 175 23.87 -26.99 -11.61
CA VAL A 175 22.62 -26.27 -11.34
C VAL A 175 21.86 -26.96 -10.22
N ASP A 176 21.66 -28.28 -10.29
CA ASP A 176 21.05 -29.08 -9.22
C ASP A 176 21.80 -28.95 -7.90
N TYR A 177 23.14 -28.92 -7.94
CA TYR A 177 23.94 -28.70 -6.74
C TYR A 177 23.83 -27.25 -6.21
N ALA A 178 23.68 -26.27 -7.09
CA ALA A 178 23.50 -24.87 -6.71
C ALA A 178 22.09 -24.59 -6.18
N GLU A 179 21.05 -25.16 -6.80
CA GLU A 179 19.66 -25.13 -6.36
C GLU A 179 19.51 -25.90 -5.06
N GLY A 180 20.06 -27.11 -4.96
CA GLY A 180 20.09 -27.87 -3.71
C GLY A 180 20.85 -27.17 -2.59
N ARG A 181 21.91 -26.40 -2.90
CA ARG A 181 22.62 -25.55 -1.93
C ARG A 181 21.80 -24.31 -1.56
N ALA A 182 21.07 -23.70 -2.48
CA ALA A 182 20.18 -22.58 -2.20
C ALA A 182 18.99 -23.03 -1.34
N ASP A 183 18.40 -24.18 -1.63
CA ASP A 183 17.35 -24.81 -0.83
C ASP A 183 17.86 -25.23 0.54
N ALA A 184 19.07 -25.79 0.64
CA ALA A 184 19.71 -26.10 1.92
C ALA A 184 20.03 -24.83 2.74
N LEU A 185 20.41 -23.73 2.10
CA LEU A 185 20.61 -22.44 2.76
C LEU A 185 19.29 -21.83 3.23
N ASN A 186 18.21 -21.92 2.43
CA ASN A 186 16.86 -21.53 2.83
C ASN A 186 16.32 -22.39 3.98
N ILE A 187 16.60 -23.70 3.98
CA ILE A 187 16.25 -24.59 5.10
C ILE A 187 17.10 -24.28 6.34
N ALA A 188 18.37 -23.90 6.17
CA ALA A 188 19.25 -23.51 7.28
C ALA A 188 18.90 -22.12 7.86
N GLU A 189 18.40 -21.18 7.05
CA GLU A 189 17.85 -19.89 7.50
C GLU A 189 16.48 -20.08 8.19
N ASN A 190 15.62 -20.96 7.69
CA ASN A 190 14.35 -21.31 8.33
C ASN A 190 14.48 -22.28 9.51
N GLY A 191 15.66 -22.88 9.71
CA GLY A 191 15.95 -23.86 10.76
C GLY A 191 16.48 -23.25 12.06
N LYS A 192 16.82 -21.95 12.07
CA LYS A 192 17.09 -21.21 13.30
C LYS A 192 15.87 -20.32 13.58
N PRO A 193 15.11 -20.57 14.66
CA PRO A 193 14.04 -19.66 15.05
C PRO A 193 14.63 -18.26 15.21
N SER A 194 13.94 -17.24 14.69
CA SER A 194 14.39 -15.87 14.88
C SER A 194 14.34 -15.53 16.38
N LEU A 195 15.11 -14.54 16.82
CA LEU A 195 15.01 -14.06 18.21
C LEU A 195 13.56 -13.69 18.59
N ALA A 196 12.75 -13.25 17.63
CA ALA A 196 11.33 -12.97 17.83
C ALA A 196 10.47 -14.24 18.01
N ASP A 197 10.83 -15.34 17.33
CA ASP A 197 10.19 -16.65 17.50
C ASP A 197 10.59 -17.30 18.83
N GLU A 198 11.86 -17.18 19.24
CA GLU A 198 12.32 -17.62 20.57
C GLU A 198 11.66 -16.83 21.70
N ILE A 199 11.50 -15.51 21.55
CA ILE A 199 10.79 -14.65 22.51
C ILE A 199 9.29 -14.96 22.54
N SER A 200 8.66 -15.25 21.40
CA SER A 200 7.24 -15.62 21.35
C SER A 200 6.98 -16.99 21.96
N ALA A 201 7.92 -17.93 21.81
CA ALA A 201 7.87 -19.24 22.46
C ALA A 201 8.01 -19.13 24.00
N LEU A 202 8.85 -18.21 24.49
CA LEU A 202 8.97 -17.91 25.93
C LEU A 202 7.67 -17.28 26.50
N ALA A 203 7.00 -16.41 25.74
CA ALA A 203 5.75 -15.79 26.17
C ALA A 203 4.55 -16.77 26.23
N GLY A 204 4.63 -17.89 25.52
CA GLY A 204 3.59 -18.92 25.49
C GLY A 204 3.54 -19.81 26.74
N ASP A 205 4.68 -20.00 27.42
CA ASP A 205 4.75 -20.80 28.65
C ASP A 205 4.31 -19.97 29.88
N ASP A 206 4.67 -18.69 29.96
CA ASP A 206 4.32 -17.83 31.10
C ASP A 206 2.79 -17.60 31.23
N ALA A 207 2.08 -17.46 30.11
CA ALA A 207 0.63 -17.24 30.12
C ALA A 207 -0.16 -18.51 30.54
N VAL A 208 0.36 -19.69 30.21
CA VAL A 208 -0.26 -20.98 30.56
C VAL A 208 0.01 -21.31 32.02
N ASP A 209 1.22 -21.03 32.52
CA ASP A 209 1.56 -21.24 33.93
C ASP A 209 0.79 -20.27 34.86
N ASP A 210 0.58 -19.00 34.45
CA ASP A 210 -0.26 -18.04 35.19
C ASP A 210 -1.73 -18.49 35.26
N GLU A 211 -2.28 -19.04 34.16
CA GLU A 211 -3.65 -19.54 34.12
C GLU A 211 -3.81 -20.83 34.96
N LEU A 212 -2.78 -21.68 34.97
CA LEU A 212 -2.73 -22.91 35.76
C LEU A 212 -2.51 -22.63 37.25
N GLU A 213 -1.76 -21.58 37.62
CA GLU A 213 -1.60 -21.13 39.00
C GLU A 213 -2.88 -20.49 39.55
N GLN A 214 -3.61 -19.73 38.72
CA GLN A 214 -4.94 -19.22 39.07
C GLN A 214 -5.96 -20.36 39.24
N MET A 215 -5.93 -21.40 38.40
CA MET A 215 -6.76 -22.59 38.58
C MET A 215 -6.39 -23.40 39.84
N LYS A 216 -5.10 -23.52 40.17
CA LYS A 216 -4.65 -24.17 41.41
C LYS A 216 -5.06 -23.41 42.67
N LYS A 217 -5.01 -22.07 42.64
CA LYS A 217 -5.53 -21.20 43.72
C LYS A 217 -7.05 -21.33 43.86
N ALA A 218 -7.78 -21.44 42.75
CA ALA A 218 -9.24 -21.69 42.76
C ALA A 218 -9.63 -23.09 43.29
N LEU A 219 -8.74 -24.09 43.16
CA LEU A 219 -8.96 -25.48 43.59
C LEU A 219 -8.36 -25.82 44.98
N GLY A 220 -7.77 -24.85 45.69
CA GLY A 220 -7.42 -24.99 47.11
C GLY A 220 -6.35 -26.04 47.46
N LYS A 221 -5.48 -26.43 46.52
CA LYS A 221 -4.36 -27.35 46.80
C LYS A 221 -3.04 -26.59 46.94
N SER A 222 -2.77 -26.08 48.13
CA SER A 222 -1.42 -25.69 48.53
C SER A 222 -0.60 -26.95 48.85
N ALA A 223 0.54 -27.12 48.17
CA ALA A 223 1.46 -28.23 48.38
C ALA A 223 1.98 -28.26 49.83
N SER A 224 1.52 -29.28 50.57
CA SER A 224 2.17 -29.81 51.76
C SER A 224 3.16 -30.87 51.31
N GLY A 225 4.41 -30.78 51.75
CA GLY A 225 5.40 -31.86 51.56
C GLY A 225 6.85 -31.41 51.64
N LYS A 226 7.30 -31.10 52.85
CA LYS A 226 8.71 -31.00 53.25
C LYS A 226 9.36 -32.39 53.35
N ASP A 227 10.69 -32.39 53.26
CA ASP A 227 11.67 -33.38 53.77
C ASP A 227 11.84 -34.72 53.02
N GLN A 228 12.92 -34.84 52.25
CA GLN A 228 14.21 -35.47 52.65
C GLN A 228 15.25 -35.36 51.53
#